data_AF-A0A067F0F6-F1
#
_entry.id   AF-A0A067F0F6-F1
#
_cell.length_a   1.000
_cell.length_b   1.000
_cell.length_c   1.000
_cell.angle_alpha   90.00
_cell.angle_beta   90.00
_cell.angle_gamma   90.00
#
_symmetry.space_group_name_H-M   'P 1'
#
loop_
_entity.id
_entity.type
_entity.pdbx_description
1 polymer ?
#
loop_
_entity_poly.entity_id
_entity_poly.type
_entity_poly.pdbx_seq_one_letter_code
_entity_poly.pdbx_strand_id
1 'polypeptide(L)' 'MHQCDLEKKDYIGCLKSSGHQSENCRIFSKKYLECRMAKNLMAKQDLSELGFRNEGDLENPREENNGRIENGS' A
#
# COMPACT_ATOMS: atom_id res chain seq x y z
N MET A 1 -25.31 3.79 3.55
CA MET A 1 -24.00 4.50 3.57
C MET A 1 -22.89 3.47 3.43
N HIS A 2 -22.30 3.33 2.23
CA HIS A 2 -21.13 2.46 2.04
C HIS A 2 -19.95 3.04 2.84
N GLN A 3 -19.36 2.22 3.71
CA GLN A 3 -18.29 2.66 4.61
C GLN A 3 -16.99 2.83 3.80
N CYS A 4 -16.27 3.93 4.05
CA CYS A 4 -15.01 4.27 3.36
C CYS A 4 -15.14 4.52 1.84
N ASP A 5 -16.33 4.90 1.36
CA ASP A 5 -16.58 5.11 -0.09
C ASP A 5 -15.85 6.34 -0.64
N LEU A 6 -15.59 7.35 0.20
CA LEU A 6 -14.81 8.54 -0.16
C LEU A 6 -13.35 8.15 -0.42
N GLU A 7 -12.68 7.53 0.56
CA GLU A 7 -11.29 7.08 0.41
C GLU A 7 -11.13 6.08 -0.74
N LYS A 8 -12.13 5.20 -0.96
CA LYS A 8 -12.16 4.30 -2.13
C LYS A 8 -12.19 5.10 -3.43
N LYS A 9 -13.06 6.10 -3.53
CA LYS A 9 -13.18 6.95 -4.74
C LYS A 9 -11.89 7.71 -5.01
N ASP A 10 -11.25 8.25 -3.98
CA ASP A 10 -9.95 8.91 -4.11
C ASP A 10 -8.87 7.93 -4.59
N TYR A 11 -8.82 6.73 -4.02
CA TYR A 11 -7.86 5.71 -4.46
C TYR A 11 -8.08 5.28 -5.91
N ILE A 12 -9.32 4.95 -6.28
CA ILE A 12 -9.67 4.56 -7.65
C ILE A 12 -9.46 5.74 -8.62
N GLY A 13 -9.75 6.96 -8.20
CA GLY A 13 -9.53 8.19 -8.98
C GLY A 13 -8.04 8.40 -9.26
N CYS A 14 -7.21 8.27 -8.23
CA CYS A 14 -5.77 8.32 -8.37
C CYS A 14 -5.24 7.22 -9.31
N LEU A 15 -5.71 5.97 -9.17
CA LEU A 15 -5.32 4.88 -10.06
C LEU A 15 -5.66 5.20 -11.51
N LYS A 16 -6.87 5.68 -11.77
CA LYS A 16 -7.28 6.08 -13.13
C LYS A 16 -6.41 7.19 -13.70
N SER A 17 -6.09 8.20 -12.89
CA SER A 17 -5.24 9.31 -13.31
C SER A 17 -3.78 8.92 -13.49
N SER A 18 -3.29 7.97 -12.70
CA SER A 18 -1.89 7.52 -12.69
C SER A 18 -1.64 6.34 -13.65
N GLY A 19 -2.65 5.88 -14.39
CA GLY A 19 -2.51 4.74 -15.29
C GLY A 19 -2.36 3.39 -14.58
N HIS A 20 -3.10 3.19 -13.49
CA HIS A 20 -3.04 2.02 -12.58
C HIS A 20 -1.72 1.85 -11.83
N GLN A 21 -0.89 2.89 -11.77
CA GLN A 21 0.31 2.92 -10.93
C GLN A 21 -0.09 3.07 -9.46
N SER A 22 -0.14 1.95 -8.75
CA SER A 22 -0.56 1.90 -7.35
C SER A 22 0.46 2.55 -6.40
N GLU A 23 1.72 2.65 -6.81
CA GLU A 23 2.79 3.34 -6.06
C GLU A 23 2.47 4.82 -5.84
N ASN A 24 2.07 5.54 -6.89
CA ASN A 24 1.70 6.96 -6.82
C ASN A 24 0.45 7.19 -5.96
N CYS A 25 -0.35 6.14 -5.78
CA CYS A 25 -1.60 6.15 -5.02
C CYS A 25 -1.46 5.52 -3.64
N ARG A 26 -0.23 5.29 -3.16
CA ARG A 26 0.04 4.71 -1.83
C ARG A 26 -0.66 5.47 -0.71
N ILE A 27 -0.63 6.81 -0.76
CA ILE A 27 -1.26 7.67 0.25
C ILE A 27 -2.78 7.44 0.32
N PHE A 28 -3.44 7.32 -0.82
CA PHE A 28 -4.88 7.08 -0.89
C PHE A 28 -5.26 5.66 -0.48
N SER A 29 -4.46 4.68 -0.90
CA SER A 29 -4.63 3.27 -0.52
C SER A 29 -4.51 3.08 0.98
N LYS A 30 -3.52 3.74 1.62
CA LYS A 30 -3.33 3.73 3.07
C LYS A 30 -4.58 4.23 3.79
N LYS A 31 -5.09 5.41 3.44
CA LYS A 31 -6.32 5.98 4.03
C LYS A 31 -7.52 5.04 3.88
N TYR A 32 -7.68 4.43 2.71
CA TYR A 32 -8.75 3.48 2.45
C TYR A 32 -8.66 2.23 3.35
N LEU A 33 -7.46 1.68 3.52
CA LEU A 33 -7.24 0.52 4.38
C LEU A 33 -7.39 0.87 5.86
N GLU A 34 -6.89 2.02 6.30
CA GLU A 34 -7.08 2.52 7.68
C GLU A 34 -8.56 2.62 8.03
N CYS A 35 -9.39 3.16 7.13
CA CYS A 35 -10.83 3.21 7.36
C CYS A 35 -11.45 1.81 7.47
N ARG A 36 -11.04 0.86 6.62
CA ARG A 36 -11.54 -0.52 6.70
C ARG A 36 -11.15 -1.21 8.00
N MET A 37 -9.92 -1.01 8.47
CA MET A 37 -9.44 -1.52 9.76
C MET A 37 -10.18 -0.88 10.93
N ALA A 38 -10.39 0.44 10.90
CA ALA A 38 -11.13 1.16 11.94
C ALA A 38 -12.59 0.71 12.04
N LYS A 39 -13.19 0.32 10.91
CA LYS A 39 -14.55 -0.24 10.85
C LYS A 39 -14.62 -1.75 11.12
N ASN A 40 -13.49 -2.39 11.45
CA ASN A 40 -13.38 -3.84 11.60
C ASN A 40 -13.86 -4.62 10.35
N LEU A 41 -13.76 -4.00 9.16
CA LEU A 41 -14.06 -4.61 7.86
C LEU A 41 -12.85 -5.37 7.26
N MET A 42 -11.69 -5.27 7.91
CA MET A 42 -10.47 -6.02 7.65
C MET A 42 -9.83 -6.41 8.98
N ALA A 43 -9.10 -7.52 8.98
CA ALA A 43 -8.22 -7.86 10.09
C ALA A 43 -7.22 -6.71 10.30
N LYS A 44 -6.96 -6.37 11.57
CA LYS A 44 -5.96 -5.37 11.93
C LYS A 44 -4.59 -5.99 11.63
N GLN A 45 -4.03 -5.65 10.48
CA GLN A 45 -2.69 -6.02 10.07
C GLN A 45 -1.84 -4.75 10.00
N ASP A 46 -0.55 -4.87 10.25
CA ASP A 46 0.36 -3.75 10.15
C ASP A 46 0.43 -3.24 8.70
N LEU A 47 0.40 -1.92 8.52
CA LEU A 47 0.46 -1.29 7.20
C LEU A 47 1.79 -1.60 6.48
N SER A 48 2.86 -1.85 7.23
CA SER A 48 4.16 -2.24 6.68
C SER A 48 4.10 -3.60 5.98
N GLU A 49 3.31 -4.55 6.51
CA GLU A 49 3.10 -5.88 5.91
C GLU A 49 2.28 -5.80 4.61
N LEU A 50 1.45 -4.77 4.49
CA LEU A 50 0.68 -4.46 3.28
C LEU A 50 1.50 -3.66 2.25
N GLY A 51 2.79 -3.43 2.51
CA GLY A 51 3.69 -2.71 1.61
C GLY A 51 3.61 -1.19 1.71
N PHE A 52 2.97 -0.64 2.75
CA PHE A 52 3.01 0.78 3.09
C PHE A 52 4.17 1.08 4.05
N ARG A 53 5.39 0.80 3.60
CA ARG A 53 6.58 1.33 4.28
C ARG A 53 6.60 2.85 4.10
N ASN A 54 6.88 3.57 5.18
CA ASN A 54 6.84 5.02 5.22
C ASN A 54 7.86 5.61 4.24
N GLU A 55 7.40 6.29 3.19
CA GLU A 55 8.28 7.05 2.28
C GLU A 55 8.81 8.35 2.91
N GLY A 56 8.51 8.59 4.20
CA GLY A 56 9.12 9.65 5.00
C GLY A 56 10.51 9.32 5.56
N ASP A 57 10.97 8.08 5.41
CA ASP A 57 12.29 7.61 5.86
C ASP A 57 13.19 7.26 4.66
N LEU A 58 13.24 8.12 3.63
CA LEU A 58 14.25 8.07 2.57
C LEU A 58 15.57 8.71 3.05
N GLU A 59 16.13 8.21 4.15
CA GLU A 59 17.55 8.33 4.50
C GLU A 59 18.16 6.92 4.66
N ASN A 60 17.78 5.96 3.81
CA ASN A 60 18.69 4.88 3.47
C ASN A 60 18.32 4.22 2.11
N PRO A 61 19.17 4.30 1.08
CA PRO A 61 18.93 3.57 -0.16
C PRO A 61 19.02 2.06 0.10
N ARG A 62 17.93 1.35 -0.24
CA ARG A 62 17.85 -0.04 -0.71
C ARG A 62 18.86 -1.03 -0.11
N GLU A 63 18.38 -1.93 0.72
CA GLU A 63 18.93 -3.29 0.77
C GLU A 63 17.88 -4.25 0.20
N GLU A 64 17.98 -4.47 -1.11
CA GLU A 64 17.50 -5.66 -1.78
C GLU A 64 18.46 -6.81 -1.42
N ASN A 65 18.05 -7.66 -0.49
CA ASN A 65 18.72 -8.91 -0.16
C ASN A 65 17.63 -9.94 0.13
N ASN A 66 17.58 -11.16 -0.38
CA ASN A 66 18.26 -11.90 -1.42
C ASN A 66 17.45 -13.20 -1.54
N GLY A 67 17.21 -13.68 -2.76
CA GLY A 67 16.55 -14.97 -2.96
C GLY A 67 16.79 -15.57 -4.34
N ARG A 68 17.93 -15.27 -4.96
CA ARG A 68 18.40 -16.01 -6.15
C ARG A 68 19.84 -16.44 -5.89
N ILE A 69 19.99 -17.64 -5.34
CA ILE A 69 21.20 -18.43 -5.52
C ILE A 69 20.78 -19.72 -6.23
N GLU A 70 21.11 -19.74 -7.51
CA GLU A 70 21.34 -20.92 -8.33
C GLU A 70 22.35 -21.89 -7.70
N ASN A 71 22.08 -23.18 -7.78
CA ASN A 71 23.02 -24.31 -7.84
C ASN A 71 22.15 -25.49 -8.36
N GLY A 72 22.36 -26.15 -9.49
CA GLY A 72 23.57 -26.29 -10.31
C GLY A 72 24.29 -27.61 -10.01
N SER A 73 23.68 -28.76 -10.31
CA SER A 73 24.24 -29.93 -11.02
C SER A 73 23.41 -31.20 -10.80
#